data_AF-A0A6B3M606-F1
#
_entry.id   AF-A0A6B3M606-F1
#
_cell.length_a   1.000
_cell.length_b   1.000
_cell.length_c   1.000
_cell.angle_alpha   90.00
_cell.angle_beta   90.00
_cell.angle_gamma   90.00
#
_symmetry.space_group_name_H-M   'P 1'
#
loop_
_entity.id
_entity.type
_entity.pdbx_description
1 polymer ?
#
loop_
_entity_poly.entity_id
_entity_poly.type
_entity_poly.pdbx_seq_one_letter_code
_entity_poly.pdbx_strand_id
1 'polypeptide(L)'
;MFNLTYEFKLKPTKAQIEHFHDWLEQNRRVYNYALAERKDWYKSRSCQINACSLRSEYIIPAESKRPTYVNQAKALTAYRKTSPSLQKVHSQVLQQTLMRLEKAFVSMWEQAHGFPRFKKP
;
A
#
# COMPACT_ATOMS: atom_id res chain seq x y z
N MET A 1 22.63 38.87 7.56
CA MET A 1 23.20 37.51 7.58
C MET A 1 22.86 36.87 6.24
N PHE A 2 23.84 36.68 5.34
CA PHE A 2 23.58 36.06 4.04
C PHE A 2 23.64 34.54 4.20
N ASN A 3 22.50 33.86 4.03
CA ASN A 3 22.46 32.40 3.96
C ASN A 3 22.74 31.97 2.52
N LEU A 4 23.94 31.44 2.28
CA LEU A 4 24.24 30.73 1.03
C LEU A 4 23.57 29.36 1.06
N THR A 5 22.65 29.15 0.13
CA THR A 5 22.05 27.84 -0.15
C THR A 5 22.74 27.26 -1.38
N TYR A 6 23.33 26.08 -1.23
CA TYR A 6 24.00 25.37 -2.31
C TYR A 6 23.07 24.32 -2.88
N GLU A 7 22.91 24.33 -4.21
CA GLU A 7 22.14 23.31 -4.92
C GLU A 7 23.09 22.25 -5.50
N PHE A 8 22.92 21.00 -5.06
CA PHE A 8 23.68 19.87 -5.56
C PHE A 8 22.81 18.93 -6.38
N LYS A 9 23.28 18.55 -7.57
CA LYS A 9 22.63 17.53 -8.39
C LYS A 9 23.02 16.14 -7.90
N LEU A 10 22.05 15.33 -7.52
CA LEU A 10 22.27 13.92 -7.21
C LEU A 10 22.65 13.16 -8.51
N LYS A 11 23.85 12.57 -8.53
CA LYS A 11 24.33 11.70 -9.62
C LYS A 11 24.60 10.29 -9.06
N PRO A 12 23.57 9.44 -8.99
CA PRO A 12 23.73 8.11 -8.39
C PRO A 12 24.56 7.19 -9.29
N THR A 13 25.28 6.27 -8.67
CA THR A 13 25.99 5.19 -9.37
C THR A 13 25.00 4.14 -9.88
N LYS A 14 25.44 3.28 -10.82
CA LYS A 14 24.60 2.18 -11.32
C LYS A 14 24.04 1.30 -10.20
N ALA A 15 24.88 0.95 -9.21
CA ALA A 15 24.46 0.17 -8.04
C ALA A 15 23.39 0.89 -7.19
N GLN A 16 23.51 2.21 -7.01
CA GLN A 16 22.51 3.00 -6.28
C GLN A 16 21.17 3.06 -7.04
N ILE A 17 21.20 3.16 -8.37
CA ILE A 17 20.00 3.14 -9.21
C ILE A 17 19.27 1.80 -9.04
N GLU A 18 19.99 0.68 -9.08
CA GLU A 18 19.41 -0.65 -8.85
C GLU A 18 18.77 -0.76 -7.47
N HIS A 19 19.40 -0.19 -6.43
CA HIS A 19 18.82 -0.16 -5.09
C HIS A 19 17.51 0.65 -5.04
N PHE A 20 17.46 1.80 -5.72
CA PHE A 20 16.23 2.59 -5.81
C PHE A 20 15.11 1.84 -6.54
N HIS A 21 15.43 1.11 -7.61
CA HIS A 21 14.45 0.28 -8.29
C HIS A 21 13.89 -0.84 -7.40
N ASP A 22 14.74 -1.55 -6.66
CA ASP A 22 14.29 -2.57 -5.70
C ASP A 22 13.36 -1.94 -4.64
N TRP A 23 13.75 -0.79 -4.08
CA TRP A 23 12.91 -0.11 -3.08
C TRP A 23 11.57 0.32 -3.64
N LEU A 24 11.52 0.87 -4.86
CA LEU A 24 10.28 1.24 -5.53
C LEU A 24 9.39 0.01 -5.77
N GLU A 25 9.97 -1.12 -6.16
CA GLU A 25 9.25 -2.38 -6.35
C GLU A 25 8.68 -2.91 -5.03
N GLN A 26 9.44 -2.88 -3.92
CA GLN A 26 8.92 -3.27 -2.61
C GLN A 26 7.73 -2.37 -2.19
N ASN A 27 7.84 -1.05 -2.41
CA ASN A 27 6.75 -0.13 -2.11
C ASN A 27 5.51 -0.41 -2.98
N ARG A 28 5.72 -0.71 -4.27
CA ARG A 28 4.64 -1.10 -5.19
C ARG A 28 3.90 -2.34 -4.70
N ARG A 29 4.63 -3.37 -4.27
CA ARG A 29 4.07 -4.61 -3.71
C ARG A 29 3.26 -4.36 -2.44
N VAL A 30 3.81 -3.60 -1.49
CA VAL A 30 3.11 -3.23 -0.25
C VAL A 30 1.82 -2.46 -0.54
N TYR A 31 1.88 -1.48 -1.45
CA TYR A 31 0.69 -0.71 -1.86
C TYR A 31 -0.38 -1.62 -2.46
N ASN A 32 0.00 -2.48 -3.41
CA ASN A 32 -0.93 -3.33 -4.13
C ASN A 32 -1.56 -4.39 -3.23
N TYR A 33 -0.77 -5.00 -2.34
CA TYR A 33 -1.27 -5.94 -1.35
C TYR A 33 -2.29 -5.28 -0.43
N ALA A 34 -1.94 -4.13 0.16
CA ALA A 34 -2.84 -3.40 1.05
C ALA A 34 -4.11 -2.91 0.34
N LEU A 35 -4.01 -2.52 -0.94
CA LEU A 35 -5.15 -2.15 -1.77
C LEU A 35 -6.05 -3.35 -2.09
N ALA A 36 -5.47 -4.53 -2.33
CA ALA A 36 -6.22 -5.76 -2.58
C ALA A 36 -7.06 -6.12 -1.35
N GLU A 37 -6.45 -6.17 -0.16
CA GLU A 37 -7.18 -6.46 1.09
C GLU A 37 -8.40 -5.54 1.30
N ARG A 38 -8.24 -4.24 1.06
CA ARG A 38 -9.35 -3.28 1.20
C ARG A 38 -10.44 -3.50 0.16
N LYS A 39 -10.07 -3.81 -1.09
CA LYS A 39 -11.03 -4.12 -2.15
C LYS A 39 -11.78 -5.41 -1.89
N ASP A 40 -11.08 -6.44 -1.41
CA ASP A 40 -11.67 -7.74 -1.11
C ASP A 40 -12.64 -7.63 0.06
N TRP A 41 -12.26 -6.89 1.11
CA TRP A 41 -13.15 -6.60 2.24
C TRP A 41 -14.44 -5.88 1.80
N TYR A 42 -14.33 -4.91 0.89
CA TYR A 42 -15.49 -4.20 0.35
C TYR A 42 -16.36 -5.12 -0.50
N LYS A 43 -15.75 -5.85 -1.43
CA LYS A 43 -16.47 -6.73 -2.36
C LYS A 43 -17.16 -7.90 -1.65
N SER A 44 -16.56 -8.43 -0.58
CA SER A 44 -17.18 -9.51 0.20
C SER A 44 -18.47 -9.07 0.92
N ARG A 45 -18.71 -7.76 1.05
CA ARG A 45 -19.89 -7.18 1.71
C ARG A 45 -20.84 -6.52 0.73
N SER A 46 -20.44 -6.38 -0.53
CA SER A 46 -21.28 -5.84 -1.60
C SER A 46 -22.01 -6.94 -2.38
N CYS A 47 -22.08 -8.18 -1.86
CA CYS A 47 -22.83 -9.26 -2.50
C CYS A 47 -24.33 -8.93 -2.53
N GLN A 48 -25.00 -9.37 -3.60
CA GLN A 48 -26.43 -9.18 -3.73
C GLN A 48 -27.14 -10.08 -2.71
N ILE A 49 -28.08 -9.52 -1.94
CA ILE A 49 -28.80 -10.26 -0.90
C ILE A 49 -29.56 -11.47 -1.49
N ASN A 50 -29.97 -11.36 -2.75
CA ASN A 50 -30.76 -12.35 -3.47
C ASN A 50 -29.94 -13.25 -4.43
N ALA A 51 -28.61 -13.16 -4.46
CA ALA A 51 -27.80 -13.99 -5.35
C ALA A 51 -26.39 -14.25 -4.80
N CYS A 52 -25.99 -15.53 -4.81
CA CYS A 52 -24.62 -15.96 -4.51
C CYS A 52 -23.85 -16.28 -5.81
N SER A 53 -22.53 -16.08 -5.79
CA SER A 53 -21.64 -16.45 -6.90
C SER A 53 -21.46 -17.96 -6.97
N LEU A 54 -21.68 -18.54 -8.16
CA LEU A 54 -21.44 -19.97 -8.40
C LEU A 54 -19.96 -20.32 -8.66
N ARG A 55 -19.09 -19.31 -8.86
CA ARG A 55 -17.70 -19.53 -9.26
C ARG A 55 -16.72 -19.38 -8.11
N SER A 56 -16.90 -18.33 -7.32
CA SER A 56 -15.95 -17.96 -6.27
C SER A 56 -16.61 -17.04 -5.27
N GLU A 57 -16.35 -17.28 -3.99
CA GLU A 57 -16.78 -16.45 -2.88
C GLU A 57 -15.58 -16.05 -2.01
N TYR A 58 -15.76 -14.96 -1.26
CA TYR A 58 -14.74 -14.46 -0.35
C TYR A 58 -14.73 -15.24 0.96
N ILE A 59 -13.57 -15.82 1.32
CA ILE A 59 -13.35 -16.48 2.61
C ILE A 59 -12.95 -15.41 3.64
N ILE A 60 -13.87 -14.48 3.94
CA ILE A 60 -13.65 -13.40 4.92
C ILE A 60 -14.78 -13.47 5.96
N PRO A 61 -14.48 -13.66 7.25
CA PRO A 61 -15.51 -13.68 8.30
C PRO A 61 -16.35 -12.39 8.30
N ALA A 62 -17.65 -12.50 8.55
CA ALA A 62 -18.57 -11.36 8.62
C ALA A 62 -18.09 -10.29 9.62
N GLU A 63 -17.66 -10.74 10.80
CA GLU A 63 -17.12 -9.91 11.90
C GLU A 63 -15.76 -9.24 11.59
N SER A 64 -15.16 -9.53 10.44
CA SER A 64 -13.87 -8.95 10.06
C SER A 64 -13.99 -7.43 9.91
N LYS A 65 -13.23 -6.71 10.72
CA LYS A 65 -13.18 -5.23 10.66
C LYS A 65 -12.53 -4.76 9.37
N ARG A 66 -12.92 -3.57 8.91
CA ARG A 66 -12.34 -2.90 7.74
C ARG A 66 -10.81 -2.78 7.91
N PRO A 67 -10.01 -3.16 6.89
CA PRO A 67 -8.59 -2.87 6.89
C PRO A 67 -8.34 -1.37 6.89
N THR A 68 -7.65 -0.86 7.91
CA THR A 68 -7.25 0.54 8.04
C THR A 68 -5.73 0.65 7.97
N TYR A 69 -5.23 1.89 7.79
CA TYR A 69 -3.79 2.17 7.91
C TYR A 69 -3.15 1.54 9.15
N VAL A 70 -3.78 1.69 10.32
CA VAL A 70 -3.24 1.21 11.60
C VAL A 70 -3.06 -0.31 11.59
N ASN A 71 -4.09 -1.05 11.15
CA ASN A 71 -4.05 -2.51 11.09
C ASN A 71 -2.99 -2.99 10.09
N GLN A 72 -2.94 -2.36 8.91
CA GLN A 72 -2.00 -2.74 7.85
C GLN A 72 -0.55 -2.37 8.20
N ALA A 73 -0.31 -1.24 8.90
CA ALA A 73 1.01 -0.86 9.37
C ALA A 73 1.53 -1.82 10.47
N LYS A 74 0.64 -2.28 11.36
CA LYS A 74 0.97 -3.31 12.35
C LYS A 74 1.33 -4.63 11.67
N ALA A 75 0.53 -5.07 10.70
CA ALA A 75 0.80 -6.30 9.92
C ALA A 75 2.11 -6.19 9.12
N LEU A 76 2.37 -5.05 8.48
CA LEU A 76 3.61 -4.76 7.77
C LEU A 76 4.83 -4.87 8.69
N THR A 77 4.71 -4.39 9.93
CA THR A 77 5.80 -4.47 10.92
C THR A 77 6.12 -5.92 11.29
N ALA A 78 5.09 -6.77 11.42
CA ALA A 78 5.29 -8.20 11.65
C ALA A 78 5.91 -8.89 10.43
N TYR A 79 5.40 -8.61 9.22
CA TYR A 79 5.90 -9.20 7.98
C TYR A 79 7.34 -8.78 7.64
N ARG A 80 7.73 -7.55 7.97
CA ARG A 80 9.11 -7.09 7.80
C ARG A 80 10.12 -7.92 8.62
N LYS A 81 9.71 -8.53 9.73
CA LYS A 81 10.61 -9.40 10.52
C LYS A 81 10.99 -10.67 9.75
N THR A 82 10.10 -11.18 8.89
CA THR A 82 10.30 -12.43 8.17
C THR A 82 10.80 -12.23 6.74
N SER A 83 10.69 -11.03 6.17
CA SER A 83 11.05 -10.76 4.78
C SER A 83 12.36 -9.96 4.65
N PRO A 84 13.45 -10.57 4.12
CA PRO A 84 14.72 -9.88 3.91
C PRO A 84 14.63 -8.70 2.94
N SER A 85 13.78 -8.78 1.90
CA SER A 85 13.64 -7.70 0.91
C SER A 85 13.01 -6.44 1.51
N LEU A 86 12.05 -6.59 2.43
CA LEU A 86 11.42 -5.47 3.12
C LEU A 86 12.30 -4.87 4.22
N GLN A 87 13.26 -5.62 4.75
CA GLN A 87 14.22 -5.10 5.72
C GLN A 87 15.18 -4.09 5.08
N LYS A 88 15.53 -4.29 3.80
CA LYS A 88 16.36 -3.36 3.02
C LYS A 88 15.75 -1.97 2.88
N VAL A 89 14.42 -1.88 2.89
CA VAL A 89 13.71 -0.59 2.83
C VAL A 89 13.51 -0.07 4.25
N HIS A 90 13.72 1.24 4.42
CA HIS A 90 13.47 1.91 5.68
C HIS A 90 11.97 1.82 6.05
N SER A 91 11.67 1.49 7.31
CA SER A 91 10.30 1.24 7.79
C SER A 91 9.36 2.42 7.54
N GLN A 92 9.84 3.65 7.75
CA GLN A 92 9.05 4.85 7.53
C GLN A 92 8.59 4.99 6.07
N VAL A 93 9.41 4.59 5.09
CA VAL A 93 9.05 4.71 3.66
C VAL A 93 7.88 3.79 3.33
N LEU A 94 7.90 2.56 3.85
CA LEU A 94 6.82 1.59 3.66
C LEU A 94 5.52 2.05 4.35
N GLN A 95 5.62 2.62 5.55
CA GLN A 95 4.47 3.19 6.26
C GLN A 95 3.90 4.42 5.51
N GLN A 96 4.74 5.30 4.98
CA GLN A 96 4.29 6.42 4.15
C GLN A 96 3.53 5.95 2.91
N THR A 97 3.94 4.84 2.30
CA THR A 97 3.21 4.23 1.17
C THR A 97 1.80 3.77 1.58
N LEU A 98 1.63 3.18 2.76
CA LEU A 98 0.31 2.86 3.30
C LEU A 98 -0.51 4.11 3.63
N MET A 99 0.13 5.18 4.11
CA MET A 99 -0.57 6.44 4.39
C MET A 99 -1.03 7.14 3.11
N ARG A 100 -0.28 7.03 2.01
CA ARG A 100 -0.71 7.48 0.67
C ARG A 100 -1.92 6.69 0.18
N LEU A 101 -1.96 5.38 0.46
CA LEU A 101 -3.13 4.54 0.16
C LEU A 101 -4.35 4.99 0.97
N GLU A 102 -4.18 5.27 2.27
CA GLU A 102 -5.26 5.76 3.14
C GLU A 102 -5.85 7.05 2.59
N LYS A 103 -5.01 8.04 2.28
CA LYS A 103 -5.47 9.32 1.70
C LYS A 103 -6.29 9.10 0.41
N ALA A 104 -5.82 8.22 -0.48
CA ALA A 104 -6.54 7.91 -1.72
C ALA A 104 -7.91 7.24 -1.45
N PHE A 105 -8.01 6.40 -0.41
CA PHE A 105 -9.27 5.78 0.00
C PHE A 105 -10.23 6.76 0.67
N VAL A 106 -9.71 7.68 1.49
CA VAL A 106 -10.51 8.74 2.11
C VAL A 106 -11.07 9.67 1.04
N SER A 107 -10.24 10.13 0.10
CA SER A 107 -10.69 10.95 -1.02
C SER A 107 -11.71 10.23 -1.92
N MET A 108 -11.61 8.92 -2.10
CA MET A 108 -12.64 8.12 -2.79
C MET A 108 -14.00 8.24 -2.10
N TRP A 109 -14.04 8.15 -0.78
CA TRP A 109 -15.27 8.16 0.00
C TRP A 109 -15.85 9.57 0.17
N GLU A 110 -15.01 10.54 0.49
CA GLU A 110 -15.43 11.92 0.79
C GLU A 110 -15.66 12.77 -0.45
N GLN A 111 -14.94 12.51 -1.54
CA GLN A 111 -14.97 13.33 -2.75
C GLN A 111 -15.55 12.58 -3.96
N ALA A 112 -16.20 11.42 -3.73
CA ALA A 112 -16.80 10.57 -4.76
C ALA A 112 -15.84 10.17 -5.91
N HIS A 113 -14.54 10.14 -5.65
CA HIS A 113 -13.57 9.63 -6.62
C HIS A 113 -13.70 8.11 -6.79
N GLY A 114 -13.23 7.59 -7.92
CA GLY A 114 -13.21 6.14 -8.15
C GLY A 114 -12.20 5.40 -7.28
N PHE A 115 -12.37 4.07 -7.14
CA PHE A 115 -11.46 3.22 -6.37
C PHE A 115 -9.99 3.40 -6.80
N PRO A 116 -9.05 3.43 -5.83
CA PRO A 116 -7.62 3.47 -6.16
C PRO A 116 -7.22 2.30 -7.07
N ARG A 117 -6.32 2.57 -8.01
CA ARG A 117 -5.84 1.59 -8.99
C ARG A 117 -4.55 0.94 -8.50
N PHE A 118 -4.36 -0.33 -8.88
CA PHE A 118 -3.10 -1.02 -8.67
C PHE A 118 -1.96 -0.31 -9.42
N LYS A 119 -0.79 -0.29 -8.79
CA LYS A 119 0.43 0.26 -9.38
C LYS A 119 1.05 -0.76 -10.32
N LYS A 120 1.32 -0.32 -11.54
CA LYS A 120 1.97 -1.10 -12.59
C LYS A 120 3.48 -1.22 -12.31
N PRO A 121 4.13 -2.30 -12.75
CA PRO A 121 5.59 -2.41 -12.76
C PRO A 121 6.23 -1.28 -13.57
#